data_AF-A0A0J1FL98-F1
#
_entry.id   AF-A0A0J1FL98-F1
#
_cell.length_a   1.000
_cell.length_b   1.000
_cell.length_c   1.000
_cell.angle_alpha   90.00
_cell.angle_beta   90.00
_cell.angle_gamma   90.00
#
_symmetry.space_group_name_H-M   'P 1'
#
loop_
_entity.id
_entity.type
_entity.pdbx_description
1 polymer ?
#
loop_
_entity_poly.entity_id
_entity_poly.type
_entity_poly.pdbx_seq_one_letter_code
_entity_poly.pdbx_strand_id
1 'polypeptide(L)' 'MVEHGAGLGIVPATAAKRYRGSLGVRAVELTDRWVTRRLLICVRNLEALQRPERALVEGLVAASQVHKR' A
#
# COMPACT_ATOMS: atom_id res chain seq x y z
N MET A 1 -18.36 5.84 5.76
CA MET A 1 -18.98 4.50 5.63
C MET A 1 -18.69 3.65 6.87
N VAL A 2 -17.50 3.08 7.05
CA VAL A 2 -17.20 2.16 8.18
C VAL A 2 -17.37 2.85 9.55
N GLU A 3 -16.80 4.04 9.73
CA GLU A 3 -16.96 4.83 10.97
C GLU A 3 -18.40 5.20 11.28
N HIS A 4 -19.23 5.34 10.25
CA HIS A 4 -20.65 5.67 10.40
C HIS A 4 -21.51 4.41 10.53
N GLY A 5 -20.91 3.25 10.83
CA GLY A 5 -21.62 1.99 11.08
C GLY A 5 -22.12 1.27 9.81
N ALA A 6 -21.78 1.73 8.61
CA ALA A 6 -22.31 1.19 7.36
C ALA A 6 -21.57 -0.07 6.83
N GLY A 7 -20.70 -0.71 7.64
CA GLY A 7 -20.02 -1.95 7.27
C GLY A 7 -18.58 -2.08 7.75
N LEU A 8 -17.82 -2.96 7.10
CA LEU A 8 -16.40 -3.26 7.37
C LEU A 8 -15.53 -2.88 6.16
N GLY A 9 -14.25 -2.61 6.40
CA GLY A 9 -13.28 -2.32 5.35
C GLY A 9 -11.97 -3.08 5.58
N ILE A 10 -11.43 -3.65 4.50
CA ILE A 10 -10.10 -4.28 4.51
C ILE A 10 -9.12 -3.30 3.87
N VAL A 11 -8.08 -2.94 4.62
CA VAL A 11 -7.06 -1.99 4.17
C VAL A 11 -5.66 -2.52 4.52
N PRO A 12 -4.61 -2.09 3.81
CA PRO A 12 -3.24 -2.40 4.21
C PRO A 12 -2.93 -1.86 5.62
N ALA A 13 -2.08 -2.56 6.37
CA ALA A 13 -1.68 -2.15 7.72
C ALA A 13 -1.12 -0.72 7.78
N THR A 14 -0.44 -0.26 6.73
CA THR A 14 0.07 1.11 6.62
C THR A 14 -1.06 2.15 6.56
N ALA A 15 -2.15 1.85 5.86
CA ALA A 15 -3.33 2.71 5.83
C ALA A 15 -4.04 2.71 7.18
N ALA A 16 -4.21 1.53 7.82
CA ALA A 16 -4.80 1.45 9.16
C ALA A 16 -4.00 2.25 10.20
N LYS A 17 -2.66 2.20 10.15
CA LYS A 17 -1.77 2.99 11.03
C LYS A 17 -1.97 4.49 10.85
N ARG A 18 -2.16 4.99 9.63
CA ARG A 18 -2.37 6.43 9.36
C ARG A 18 -3.62 6.99 10.01
N TYR A 19 -4.66 6.17 10.18
CA TYR A 19 -5.94 6.60 10.77
C TYR A 19 -6.15 6.08 12.19
N ARG A 20 -5.11 5.50 12.81
CA ARG A 20 -5.20 4.98 14.16
C ARG A 20 -5.44 6.14 15.14
N GLY A 21 -6.58 6.11 15.82
CA GLY A 21 -6.96 7.10 16.82
C GLY A 21 -7.59 8.38 16.27
N SER A 22 -7.66 8.56 14.94
CA SER A 22 -8.37 9.69 14.32
C SER A 22 -9.78 9.36 13.85
N LEU A 23 -10.08 8.06 13.67
CA LEU A 23 -11.41 7.57 13.33
C LEU A 23 -11.98 6.77 14.50
N GLY A 24 -13.30 6.83 14.69
CA GLY A 24 -14.08 6.04 15.67
C GLY A 24 -14.17 4.54 15.32
N VAL A 25 -13.13 3.96 14.72
CA VAL A 25 -13.10 2.57 14.24
C VAL A 25 -11.96 1.80 14.88
N ARG A 26 -12.19 0.50 15.10
CA ARG A 26 -11.17 -0.43 15.58
C ARG A 26 -10.50 -1.13 14.40
N ALA A 27 -9.18 -1.03 14.32
CA ALA A 27 -8.40 -1.86 13.41
C ALA A 27 -8.18 -3.25 14.02
N VAL A 28 -8.43 -4.30 13.23
CA VAL A 28 -8.16 -5.70 13.57
C VAL A 28 -7.18 -6.25 12.54
N GLU A 29 -6.11 -6.89 13.01
CA GLU A 29 -5.13 -7.54 12.14
C GLU A 29 -5.68 -8.85 11.58
N LEU A 30 -5.51 -9.05 10.27
CA LEU A 30 -5.87 -10.30 9.61
C LEU A 30 -4.63 -11.20 9.54
N THR A 31 -4.77 -12.48 9.89
CA THR A 31 -3.65 -13.42 10.01
C THR A 31 -3.65 -14.51 8.94
N ASP A 32 -4.64 -14.50 8.05
CA ASP A 32 -4.75 -15.46 6.97
C ASP A 32 -3.65 -15.30 5.91
N ARG A 33 -3.32 -16.41 5.23
CA ARG A 33 -2.28 -16.44 4.19
C ARG A 33 -2.55 -15.50 3.01
N TRP A 34 -3.79 -15.13 2.75
CA TRP A 34 -4.19 -14.26 1.64
C TRP A 34 -3.99 -12.77 1.93
N VAL A 35 -3.68 -12.39 3.17
CA VAL A 35 -3.66 -10.98 3.63
C VAL A 35 -2.49 -10.20 3.04
N THR A 36 -1.39 -10.87 2.70
CA THR A 36 -0.22 -10.21 2.12
C THR A 36 -0.48 -9.76 0.69
N ARG A 37 -0.77 -8.47 0.53
CA ARG A 37 -0.87 -7.85 -0.79
C ARG A 37 0.52 -7.60 -1.39
N ARG A 38 0.74 -8.10 -2.62
CA ARG A 38 1.93 -7.77 -3.41
C ARG A 38 1.64 -6.53 -4.27
N LEU A 39 2.43 -5.48 -4.10
CA LEU A 39 2.43 -4.31 -4.98
C LEU A 39 3.55 -4.47 -6.00
N LEU A 40 3.23 -4.25 -7.28
CA LEU A 40 4.16 -4.37 -8.39
C LEU A 40 4.27 -3.03 -9.10
N ILE A 41 5.49 -2.67 -9.51
CA ILE A 41 5.72 -1.58 -10.44
C ILE A 41 5.74 -2.21 -11.84
N CYS A 42 4.77 -1.85 -12.66
CA CYS A 42 4.60 -2.42 -13.99
C CYS A 42 4.85 -1.36 -15.05
N VAL A 43 5.75 -1.66 -15.98
CA VAL A 43 6.01 -0.86 -17.17
C VAL A 43 6.02 -1.78 -18.39
N ARG A 44 5.56 -1.30 -19.54
CA ARG A 44 5.49 -2.13 -20.75
C ARG A 44 6.88 -2.53 -21.25
N ASN A 45 7.81 -1.59 -21.27
CA ASN A 45 9.23 -1.80 -21.57
C ASN A 45 10.03 -0.76 -20.79
N LEU A 46 10.89 -1.21 -19.88
CA LEU A 46 11.70 -0.34 -19.02
C LEU A 46 12.73 0.48 -19.80
N GLU A 47 13.29 -0.09 -20.87
CA GLU A 47 14.31 0.54 -21.69
C GLU A 47 13.72 1.65 -22.59
N ALA A 48 12.45 1.50 -22.98
CA ALA A 48 11.73 2.46 -23.80
C ALA A 48 11.30 3.72 -23.04
N LEU A 49 11.43 3.75 -21.71
CA LEU A 49 11.06 4.90 -20.89
C LEU A 49 11.99 6.09 -21.12
N GLN A 50 11.43 7.30 -21.08
CA GLN A 50 12.21 8.53 -21.04
C GLN A 50 12.93 8.68 -19.69
N ARG A 51 13.96 9.53 -19.66
CA ARG A 51 14.78 9.76 -18.45
C ARG A 51 13.96 10.07 -17.18
N PRO A 52 12.96 10.98 -17.17
CA PRO A 52 12.19 11.24 -15.95
C PRO A 52 11.35 10.05 -15.50
N GLU A 53 10.85 9.23 -16.44
CA GLU A 53 10.03 8.04 -16.13
C GLU A 53 10.89 6.93 -15.50
N ARG A 54 12.10 6.70 -16.04
CA ARG A 54 13.08 5.78 -15.42
C ARG A 54 13.46 6.21 -14.02
N ALA A 55 13.74 7.50 -13.84
CA ALA A 55 14.08 8.06 -12.52
C ALA A 55 12.95 7.85 -11.50
N LEU A 56 11.69 7.99 -11.92
CA LEU A 56 10.54 7.67 -11.06
C LEU A 56 10.49 6.19 -10.69
N VAL A 57 10.65 5.29 -11.66
CA VAL A 57 10.65 3.83 -11.40
C VAL A 57 11.76 3.45 -10.42
N GLU A 58 12.97 3.94 -10.65
CA GLU A 58 14.12 3.71 -9.76
C GLU A 58 13.85 4.22 -8.34
N GLY A 59 13.31 5.44 -8.22
CA GLY A 59 12.93 6.02 -6.92
C GLY A 59 11.87 5.20 -6.18
N LEU A 60 10.83 4.72 -6.90
CA LEU A 60 9.79 3.88 -6.33
C LEU A 60 10.33 2.49 -5.93
N VAL A 61 11.23 1.90 -6.73
CA VAL A 61 11.91 0.63 -6.38
C VAL A 61 12.73 0.82 -5.11
N ALA A 62 13.53 1.87 -5.01
CA ALA A 62 14.32 2.17 -3.81
C ALA A 62 13.43 2.38 -2.57
N ALA A 63 12.35 3.16 -2.70
CA ALA A 63 11.39 3.40 -1.61
C ALA A 63 10.64 2.12 -1.16
N SER A 64 10.42 1.17 -2.07
CA SER A 64 9.73 -0.09 -1.76
C SER A 64 10.53 -1.03 -0.87
N GLN A 65 11.87 -0.96 -0.91
CA GLN A 65 12.75 -1.81 -0.09
C GLN A 65 12.71 -1.41 1.39
N VAL A 66 12.41 -0.15 1.69
CA VAL A 66 12.30 0.37 3.06
C VAL A 66 11.07 -0.18 3.79
N HIS A 67 10.01 -0.53 3.05
CA HIS A 67 8.75 -1.05 3.60
C HIS A 67 8.68 -2.59 3.71
N LYS A 68 9.74 -3.31 3.32
CA LYS A 68 9.85 -4.77 3.48
C LYS A 68 10.44 -5.20 4.84
N ARG A 69 10.81 -4.25 5.71
CA ARG A 69 11.33 -4.50 7.06
C ARG A 69 10.26 -4.35 8.12
#